data_AF-A0AAW3K6P8-F1
#
_entry.id   AF-A0AAW3K6P8-F1
#
_cell.length_a   1.000
_cell.length_b   1.000
_cell.length_c   1.000
_cell.angle_alpha   90.00
_cell.angle_beta   90.00
_cell.angle_gamma   90.00
#
_symmetry.space_group_name_H-M   'P 1'
#
loop_
_entity.id
_entity.type
_entity.pdbx_description
1 polymer ?
#
loop_
_entity_poly.entity_id
_entity_poly.type
_entity_poly.pdbx_seq_one_letter_code
_entity_poly.pdbx_strand_id
1 'polypeptide(L)'
;MALRLLKKSNIKEVNNNSHKNKVDIQEFSKLVFKGYKYEYEPGIVKPSAEISNIVISKSVMSQSNFFGIEEKILKEGWVKKYEYQGFNVYCYDIYNKLGILYPKRKAYLDKDGSSIKISNFDNWLIYYAYSDSGVDGCE
;
A
#
# COMPACT_ATOMS: atom_id res chain seq x y z
N MET A 1 -56.52 31.18 0.07
CA MET A 1 -55.51 31.33 -1.01
C MET A 1 -54.16 30.96 -0.41
N ALA A 2 -53.65 29.77 -0.74
CA ALA A 2 -52.40 29.26 -0.20
C ALA A 2 -51.22 29.74 -1.05
N LEU A 3 -50.19 30.33 -0.44
CA LEU A 3 -48.91 30.60 -1.11
C LEU A 3 -47.79 29.81 -0.44
N ARG A 4 -47.01 29.18 -1.31
CA ARG A 4 -46.12 28.04 -1.08
C ARG A 4 -44.84 28.39 -0.32
N LEU A 5 -44.40 27.40 0.45
CA LEU A 5 -43.04 27.22 0.97
C LEU A 5 -42.01 27.30 -0.16
N LEU A 6 -41.06 28.24 -0.08
CA LEU A 6 -39.77 28.12 -0.76
C LEU A 6 -38.80 27.45 0.21
N LYS A 7 -38.77 26.11 0.12
CA LYS A 7 -37.74 25.27 0.72
C LYS A 7 -36.42 25.69 0.09
N LYS A 8 -35.52 26.33 0.86
CA LYS A 8 -34.10 26.44 0.49
C LYS A 8 -33.62 25.02 0.22
N SER A 9 -33.44 24.68 -1.05
CA SER A 9 -32.72 23.48 -1.44
C SER A 9 -31.30 23.65 -0.93
N ASN A 10 -31.00 22.99 0.19
CA ASN A 10 -29.64 22.62 0.54
C ASN A 10 -29.11 21.82 -0.65
N ILE A 11 -28.41 22.49 -1.55
CA ILE A 11 -27.50 21.87 -2.48
C ILE A 11 -26.48 21.20 -1.57
N LYS A 12 -26.66 19.89 -1.34
CA LYS A 12 -25.58 19.06 -0.87
C LYS A 12 -24.50 19.22 -1.93
N GLU A 13 -23.40 19.86 -1.57
CA GLU A 13 -22.15 19.61 -2.29
C GLU A 13 -22.00 18.11 -2.37
N VAL A 14 -22.11 17.59 -3.59
CA VAL A 14 -21.75 16.23 -3.90
C VAL A 14 -20.24 16.21 -3.69
N ASN A 15 -19.80 15.83 -2.48
CA ASN A 15 -18.45 15.36 -2.28
C ASN A 15 -18.28 14.16 -3.20
N ASN A 16 -17.70 14.39 -4.38
CA ASN A 16 -17.25 13.34 -5.28
C ASN A 16 -16.24 12.49 -4.51
N ASN A 17 -16.75 11.42 -3.93
CA ASN A 17 -16.04 10.56 -3.00
C ASN A 17 -15.16 9.60 -3.81
N SER A 18 -14.14 10.12 -4.51
CA SER A 18 -13.21 9.29 -5.30
C SER A 18 -12.13 8.62 -4.45
N HIS A 19 -12.06 8.90 -3.14
CA HIS A 19 -11.05 8.36 -2.23
C HIS A 19 -11.51 7.12 -1.44
N LYS A 20 -12.70 6.58 -1.70
CA LYS A 20 -13.29 5.50 -0.88
C LYS A 20 -12.47 4.22 -0.79
N ASN A 21 -11.60 3.97 -1.77
CA ASN A 21 -10.90 2.70 -1.89
C ASN A 21 -9.43 2.79 -1.45
N LYS A 22 -8.93 3.97 -1.04
CA LYS A 22 -7.53 4.10 -0.63
C LYS A 22 -7.33 3.52 0.78
N VAL A 23 -6.42 2.57 0.92
CA VAL A 23 -5.96 2.11 2.23
C VAL A 23 -5.17 3.23 2.91
N ASP A 24 -5.49 3.55 4.16
CA ASP A 24 -4.61 4.36 4.99
C ASP A 24 -3.37 3.54 5.34
N ILE A 25 -2.32 3.72 4.54
CA ILE A 25 -1.11 2.92 4.67
C ILE A 25 -0.38 3.16 5.99
N GLN A 26 -0.53 4.34 6.61
CA GLN A 26 0.10 4.63 7.89
C GLN A 26 -0.62 3.88 9.02
N GLU A 27 -1.94 3.89 9.04
CA GLU A 27 -2.73 3.09 10.00
C GLU A 27 -2.53 1.59 9.79
N PHE A 28 -2.55 1.11 8.55
CA PHE A 28 -2.24 -0.27 8.22
C PHE A 28 -0.84 -0.67 8.75
N SER A 29 0.16 0.18 8.55
CA SER A 29 1.53 -0.08 9.01
C SER A 29 1.62 -0.19 10.52
N LYS A 30 0.86 0.62 11.27
CA LYS A 30 0.80 0.53 12.75
C LYS A 30 0.26 -0.81 13.22
N LEU A 31 -0.71 -1.38 12.50
CA LEU A 31 -1.30 -2.68 12.82
C LEU A 31 -0.34 -3.83 12.50
N VAL A 32 0.18 -3.87 11.27
CA VAL A 32 1.01 -4.97 10.77
C VAL A 32 2.38 -4.99 11.46
N PHE A 33 3.05 -3.84 11.52
CA PHE A 33 4.41 -3.70 12.05
C PHE A 33 4.43 -3.32 13.53
N LYS A 34 3.31 -3.51 14.25
CA LYS A 34 3.26 -3.30 15.70
C LYS A 34 4.40 -4.03 16.41
N GLY A 35 5.20 -3.27 17.17
CA GLY A 35 6.37 -3.78 17.90
C GLY A 35 7.70 -3.63 17.16
N TYR A 36 7.69 -3.20 15.89
CA TYR A 36 8.90 -2.86 15.13
C TYR A 36 9.02 -1.35 14.98
N LYS A 37 10.25 -0.84 15.08
CA LYS A 37 10.55 0.53 14.68
C LYS A 37 10.57 0.58 13.15
N TYR A 38 9.79 1.50 12.58
CA TYR A 38 9.76 1.75 11.14
C TYR A 38 9.59 3.24 10.85
N GLU A 39 9.92 3.63 9.62
CA GLU A 39 9.74 4.99 9.11
C GLU A 39 8.83 4.94 7.88
N TYR A 40 7.95 5.93 7.75
CA TYR A 40 7.13 6.10 6.55
C TYR A 40 7.78 7.17 5.68
N GLU A 41 8.12 6.80 4.44
CA GLU A 41 8.75 7.68 3.46
C GLU A 41 7.77 7.93 2.30
N PRO A 42 7.10 9.09 2.27
CA PRO A 42 6.23 9.43 1.15
C PRO A 42 7.08 9.71 -0.11
N GLY A 43 6.67 9.13 -1.24
CA GLY A 43 7.21 9.46 -2.55
C GLY A 43 6.27 10.39 -3.31
N ILE A 44 5.32 9.81 -4.04
CA ILE A 44 4.25 10.56 -4.71
C ILE A 44 3.02 10.48 -3.81
N VAL A 45 2.47 11.62 -3.40
CA VAL A 45 1.20 11.66 -2.66
C VAL A 45 0.30 12.69 -3.29
N LYS A 46 -0.75 12.21 -3.96
CA LYS A 46 -1.80 13.00 -4.59
C LYS A 46 -3.17 12.41 -4.22
N PRO A 47 -4.26 13.17 -4.38
CA PRO A 47 -5.60 12.64 -4.13
C PRO A 47 -5.92 11.36 -4.93
N SER A 48 -5.48 11.28 -6.20
CA SER A 48 -5.75 10.15 -7.10
C SER A 48 -4.70 9.03 -7.08
N ALA A 49 -3.53 9.26 -6.46
CA ALA A 49 -2.44 8.29 -6.49
C ALA A 49 -1.49 8.45 -5.30
N GLU A 50 -0.98 7.33 -4.81
CA GLU A 50 0.09 7.31 -3.82
C GLU A 50 1.16 6.28 -4.19
N ILE A 51 2.43 6.65 -4.01
CA ILE A 51 3.56 5.73 -3.94
C ILE A 51 4.35 6.13 -2.70
N SER A 52 4.50 5.20 -1.77
CA SER A 52 5.21 5.40 -0.51
C SER A 52 5.95 4.14 -0.08
N ASN A 53 6.97 4.32 0.76
CA ASN A 53 7.74 3.23 1.34
C ASN A 53 7.55 3.16 2.85
N ILE A 54 7.64 1.95 3.38
CA ILE A 54 7.78 1.68 4.80
C ILE A 54 9.19 1.12 5.01
N VAL A 55 10.03 1.84 5.73
CA VAL A 55 11.42 1.49 5.91
C VAL A 55 11.59 0.80 7.26
N ILE A 56 12.04 -0.46 7.20
CA ILE A 56 12.35 -1.26 8.39
C ILE A 56 13.76 -1.80 8.25
N SER A 57 14.62 -1.54 9.23
CA SER A 57 15.96 -2.11 9.25
C SER A 57 15.91 -3.62 9.46
N LYS A 58 16.79 -4.34 8.76
CA LYS A 58 16.98 -5.78 8.96
C LYS A 58 17.51 -6.16 10.33
N SER A 59 18.19 -5.21 11.00
CA SER A 59 18.60 -5.34 12.39
C SER A 59 17.41 -5.35 13.37
N VAL A 60 16.29 -4.76 12.96
CA VAL A 60 15.04 -4.64 13.74
C VAL A 60 14.06 -5.75 13.37
N MET A 61 13.96 -6.09 12.08
CA MET A 61 13.10 -7.14 11.57
C MET A 61 13.93 -8.09 10.68
N SER A 62 14.18 -9.29 11.16
CA SER A 62 14.92 -10.31 10.39
C SER A 62 14.01 -11.01 9.38
N GLN A 63 14.60 -11.76 8.44
CA GLN A 63 13.83 -12.52 7.45
C GLN A 63 12.89 -13.55 8.09
N SER A 64 13.26 -14.17 9.21
CA SER A 64 12.39 -15.16 9.89
C SER A 64 11.16 -14.52 10.54
N ASN A 65 11.21 -13.23 10.86
CA ASN A 65 10.04 -12.50 11.39
C ASN A 65 8.95 -12.31 10.33
N PHE A 66 9.29 -12.44 9.04
CA PHE A 66 8.37 -12.15 7.94
C PHE A 66 7.13 -13.04 7.94
N PHE A 67 7.25 -14.30 8.36
CA PHE A 67 6.09 -15.20 8.40
C PHE A 67 4.94 -14.62 9.24
N GLY A 68 5.25 -14.13 10.46
CA GLY A 68 4.25 -13.49 11.31
C GLY A 68 3.78 -12.11 10.82
N ILE A 69 4.55 -11.45 9.96
CA ILE A 69 4.13 -10.21 9.28
C ILE A 69 3.17 -10.54 8.13
N GLU A 70 3.50 -11.54 7.32
CA GLU A 70 2.66 -12.00 6.21
C GLU A 70 1.29 -12.46 6.73
N GLU A 71 1.23 -13.23 7.81
CA GLU A 71 -0.04 -13.62 8.44
C GLU A 71 -0.92 -12.41 8.82
N LYS A 72 -0.31 -11.34 9.37
CA LYS A 72 -1.04 -10.12 9.69
C LYS A 72 -1.54 -9.41 8.44
N ILE A 73 -0.71 -9.30 7.41
CA ILE A 73 -1.09 -8.69 6.12
C ILE A 73 -2.33 -9.39 5.55
N LEU A 74 -2.31 -10.73 5.52
CA LEU A 74 -3.42 -11.53 5.02
C LEU A 74 -4.68 -11.38 5.89
N LYS A 75 -4.53 -11.30 7.22
CA LYS A 75 -5.63 -11.08 8.16
C LYS A 75 -6.30 -9.70 7.97
N GLU A 76 -5.52 -8.69 7.61
CA GLU A 76 -6.01 -7.35 7.29
C GLU A 76 -6.65 -7.27 5.88
N GLY A 77 -6.88 -8.40 5.21
CA GLY A 77 -7.67 -8.49 3.98
C GLY A 77 -6.86 -8.40 2.68
N TRP A 78 -5.53 -8.32 2.77
CA TRP A 78 -4.68 -8.36 1.58
C TRP A 78 -4.55 -9.79 1.03
N VAL A 79 -4.53 -9.93 -0.28
CA VAL A 79 -4.38 -11.22 -0.96
C VAL A 79 -3.03 -11.27 -1.66
N LYS A 80 -2.25 -12.32 -1.39
CA LYS A 80 -0.99 -12.57 -2.10
C LYS A 80 -1.29 -12.92 -3.55
N LYS A 81 -0.80 -12.11 -4.50
CA LYS A 81 -0.95 -12.36 -5.94
C LYS A 81 0.17 -13.23 -6.47
N TYR A 82 1.42 -12.93 -6.09
CA TYR A 82 2.57 -13.72 -6.49
C TYR A 82 3.78 -13.50 -5.58
N GLU A 83 4.73 -14.42 -5.70
CA GLU A 83 6.10 -14.24 -5.24
C GLU A 83 7.02 -14.51 -6.43
N TYR A 84 7.99 -13.62 -6.65
CA TYR A 84 8.99 -13.82 -7.68
C TYR A 84 10.34 -13.28 -7.22
N GLN A 85 11.36 -14.14 -7.23
CA GLN A 85 12.72 -13.83 -6.74
C GLN A 85 12.77 -13.28 -5.30
N GLY A 86 11.85 -13.69 -4.44
CA GLY A 86 11.70 -13.24 -3.06
C GLY A 86 10.90 -11.94 -2.91
N PHE A 87 10.40 -11.36 -4.01
CA PHE A 87 9.52 -10.22 -3.97
C PHE A 87 8.07 -10.68 -3.86
N ASN A 88 7.48 -10.48 -2.69
CA ASN A 88 6.11 -10.85 -2.41
C ASN A 88 5.20 -9.67 -2.76
N VAL A 89 4.17 -9.91 -3.55
CA VAL A 89 3.21 -8.89 -3.97
C VAL A 89 1.81 -9.27 -3.53
N TYR A 90 1.15 -8.30 -2.91
CA TYR A 90 -0.19 -8.41 -2.37
C TYR A 90 -1.06 -7.29 -2.92
N CYS A 91 -2.35 -7.57 -3.05
CA CYS A 91 -3.35 -6.58 -3.41
C CYS A 91 -4.50 -6.64 -2.42
N TYR A 92 -4.95 -5.49 -1.94
CA TYR A 92 -6.14 -5.39 -1.10
C TYR A 92 -7.41 -5.42 -1.98
N ASP A 93 -7.33 -4.73 -3.10
CA ASP A 93 -8.29 -4.69 -4.19
C ASP A 93 -7.54 -4.29 -5.47
N ILE A 94 -8.26 -3.93 -6.54
CA ILE A 94 -7.64 -3.50 -7.81
C ILE A 94 -6.88 -2.16 -7.70
N TYR A 95 -7.11 -1.38 -6.64
CA TYR A 95 -6.59 -0.02 -6.47
C TYR A 95 -5.36 0.05 -5.57
N ASN A 96 -5.10 -0.97 -4.75
CA ASN A 96 -4.06 -0.95 -3.72
C ASN A 96 -3.12 -2.15 -3.84
N LYS A 97 -1.83 -1.86 -3.94
CA LYS A 97 -0.74 -2.84 -4.05
C LYS A 97 0.27 -2.66 -2.93
N LEU A 98 0.73 -3.76 -2.37
CA LEU A 98 1.81 -3.80 -1.39
C LEU A 98 2.85 -4.79 -1.91
N GLY A 99 4.11 -4.41 -1.94
CA GLY A 99 5.19 -5.36 -2.18
C GLY A 99 6.27 -5.32 -1.14
N ILE A 100 6.78 -6.50 -0.81
CA ILE A 100 7.73 -6.71 0.27
C ILE A 100 8.88 -7.59 -0.23
N LEU A 101 10.09 -7.07 -0.08
CA LEU A 101 11.32 -7.74 -0.45
C LEU A 101 12.37 -7.61 0.67
N TYR A 102 13.03 -8.73 0.96
CA TYR A 102 14.28 -8.76 1.73
C TYR A 102 15.46 -8.77 0.76
N PRO A 103 16.07 -7.61 0.44
CA PRO A 103 17.05 -7.54 -0.64
C PRO A 103 18.36 -8.25 -0.27
N LYS A 104 18.87 -9.11 -1.14
CA LYS A 104 20.16 -9.81 -1.06
C LYS A 104 21.03 -9.54 -2.30
N ARG A 105 20.49 -8.87 -3.32
CA ARG A 105 21.13 -8.61 -4.62
C ARG A 105 20.81 -7.19 -5.11
N LYS A 106 21.67 -6.63 -5.96
CA LYS A 106 21.53 -5.25 -6.49
C LYS A 106 20.38 -5.08 -7.46
N ALA A 107 19.98 -6.16 -8.11
CA ALA A 107 18.91 -6.14 -9.09
C ALA A 107 18.01 -7.35 -8.89
N TYR A 108 16.72 -7.09 -9.06
CA TYR A 108 15.64 -8.05 -9.15
C TYR A 108 14.89 -7.79 -10.44
N LEU A 109 14.17 -8.80 -10.91
CA LEU A 109 13.14 -8.62 -11.92
C LEU A 109 11.79 -8.79 -11.24
N ASP A 110 10.80 -7.99 -11.62
CA ASP A 110 9.41 -8.33 -11.33
C ASP A 110 8.92 -9.45 -12.27
N LYS A 111 7.67 -9.88 -12.08
CA LYS A 111 7.08 -10.96 -12.89
C LYS A 111 6.97 -10.63 -14.38
N ASP A 112 6.98 -9.34 -14.72
CA ASP A 112 6.83 -8.83 -16.08
C ASP A 112 8.21 -8.54 -16.72
N GLY A 113 9.30 -8.82 -16.00
CA GLY A 113 10.67 -8.63 -16.47
C GLY A 113 11.24 -7.23 -16.24
N SER A 114 10.52 -6.36 -15.54
CA SER A 114 11.01 -5.01 -15.21
C SER A 114 12.06 -5.07 -14.11
N SER A 115 13.11 -4.26 -14.25
CA SER A 115 14.22 -4.26 -13.30
C SER A 115 13.92 -3.41 -12.05
N ILE A 116 14.04 -4.01 -10.88
CA ILE A 116 14.01 -3.35 -9.58
C ILE A 116 15.45 -3.22 -9.08
N LYS A 117 15.95 -1.99 -8.98
CA LYS A 117 17.30 -1.69 -8.51
C LYS A 117 17.29 -1.37 -7.03
N ILE A 118 18.16 -2.04 -6.27
CA ILE A 118 18.30 -1.84 -4.83
C ILE A 118 19.56 -1.03 -4.55
N SER A 119 19.38 0.12 -3.91
CA SER A 119 20.46 0.98 -3.43
C SER A 119 20.81 0.74 -1.96
N ASN A 120 19.83 0.32 -1.14
CA ASN A 120 20.00 0.08 0.29
C ASN A 120 19.70 -1.39 0.63
N PHE A 121 20.69 -2.06 1.22
CA PHE A 121 20.64 -3.46 1.60
C PHE A 121 20.41 -3.69 3.08
N ASP A 122 20.47 -2.65 3.90
CA ASP A 122 20.33 -2.75 5.35
C ASP A 122 18.87 -2.72 5.78
N ASN A 123 17.98 -2.33 4.86
CA ASN A 123 16.55 -2.22 5.06
C ASN A 123 15.77 -3.22 4.21
N TRP A 124 14.55 -3.50 4.65
CA TRP A 124 13.52 -4.09 3.80
C TRP A 124 13.09 -3.09 2.73
N LEU A 125 12.75 -3.59 1.55
CA LEU A 125 11.97 -2.83 0.58
C LEU A 125 10.50 -3.18 0.80
N ILE A 126 9.75 -2.28 1.41
CA ILE A 126 8.29 -2.39 1.57
C ILE A 126 7.70 -1.16 0.88
N TYR A 127 7.01 -1.38 -0.23
CA TYR A 127 6.41 -0.29 -0.99
C TYR A 127 4.90 -0.47 -1.07
N TYR A 128 4.19 0.65 -1.02
CA TYR A 128 2.77 0.74 -1.23
C TYR A 128 2.49 1.58 -2.47
N ALA A 129 1.52 1.14 -3.27
CA ALA A 129 1.00 1.89 -4.39
C ALA A 129 -0.53 1.93 -4.33
N TYR A 130 -1.07 3.11 -4.58
CA TYR A 130 -2.49 3.35 -4.80
C TYR A 130 -2.71 4.18 -6.07
N SER A 131 -3.79 3.87 -6.78
CA SER A 131 -4.27 4.61 -7.93
C SER A 131 -5.77 4.44 -8.03
N ASP A 132 -6.51 5.53 -8.17
CA ASP A 132 -7.97 5.50 -8.39
C ASP A 132 -8.36 4.84 -9.73
N SER A 133 -7.41 4.74 -10.65
CA SER A 133 -7.54 4.09 -11.96
C SER A 133 -7.13 2.62 -11.94
N GLY A 134 -6.74 2.09 -10.78
CA GLY A 134 -6.21 0.74 -10.62
C GLY A 134 -4.68 0.69 -10.65
N VAL A 135 -4.12 -0.39 -10.11
CA VAL A 135 -2.67 -0.65 -10.07
C VAL A 135 -2.36 -1.95 -10.79
N ASP A 136 -1.38 -1.91 -11.69
CA ASP A 136 -0.99 -3.07 -12.50
C ASP A 136 -0.68 -4.32 -11.66
N GLY A 137 -1.26 -5.43 -12.09
CA GLY A 137 -1.14 -6.73 -11.43
C GLY A 137 -2.08 -6.96 -10.24
N CYS A 138 -3.00 -6.03 -9.96
CA CYS A 138 -4.03 -6.19 -8.92
C CYS A 138 -5.45 -6.50 -9.44
N GLU A 139 -5.65 -6.52 -10.76
CA GLU A 139 -6.87 -7.03 -11.42
C GLU A 139 -7.24 -8.47 -11.06
#